data_AF-A0A6C1CCU2-F1
#
_entry.id   AF-A0A6C1CCU2-F1
#
_cell.length_a   1.000
_cell.length_b   1.000
_cell.length_c   1.000
_cell.angle_alpha   90.00
_cell.angle_beta   90.00
_cell.angle_gamma   90.00
#
_symmetry.space_group_name_H-M   'P 1'
#
loop_
_entity.id
_entity.type
_entity.pdbx_description
1 polymer ?
#
loop_
_entity_poly.entity_id
_entity_poly.type
_entity_poly.pdbx_seq_one_letter_code
_entity_poly.pdbx_strand_id
1 'polypeptide(L)'
;MTTSQRVRISLAAVLTAASLSLPVSTASAYEALGPAVVLKSYTAKVKCSKIRLSDNNAVGFVFGTGRGRTKPAAVAAAKKNANDSVGRGYRAKHCRTISVH
;
A
#
# COMPACT_ATOMS: atom_id res chain seq x y z
N MET A 1 -27.39 18.11 -22.23
CA MET A 1 -27.90 18.47 -20.90
C MET A 1 -26.71 18.82 -20.02
N THR A 2 -26.41 20.11 -19.94
CA THR A 2 -25.20 20.67 -19.32
C THR A 2 -25.47 21.06 -17.87
N THR A 3 -24.69 20.47 -16.96
CA THR A 3 -24.69 20.66 -15.51
C THR A 3 -24.24 22.09 -15.15
N SER A 4 -25.11 22.87 -14.50
CA SER A 4 -24.79 24.23 -14.02
C SER A 4 -24.65 24.21 -12.49
N GLN A 5 -23.41 24.15 -12.01
CA GLN A 5 -23.07 24.08 -10.59
C GLN A 5 -22.89 25.52 -10.06
N ARG A 6 -23.83 25.99 -9.25
CA ARG A 6 -23.76 27.31 -8.57
C ARG A 6 -22.93 27.17 -7.30
N VAL A 7 -21.65 27.51 -7.38
CA VAL A 7 -20.75 27.65 -6.24
C VAL A 7 -21.11 28.95 -5.51
N ARG A 8 -21.75 28.82 -4.34
CA ARG A 8 -21.97 29.94 -3.42
C ARG A 8 -20.72 30.08 -2.55
N ILE A 9 -19.89 31.07 -2.90
CA ILE A 9 -18.75 31.52 -2.09
C ILE A 9 -19.33 32.36 -0.96
N SER A 10 -19.31 31.84 0.27
CA SER A 10 -19.62 32.62 1.47
C SER A 10 -18.31 33.08 2.10
N LEU A 11 -18.00 34.37 1.87
CA LEU A 11 -17.06 35.14 2.68
C LEU A 11 -17.67 35.33 4.08
N ALA A 12 -16.95 34.93 5.13
CA ALA A 12 -17.17 35.46 6.47
C ALA A 12 -15.84 35.47 7.22
N ALA A 13 -15.25 36.65 7.32
CA ALA A 13 -14.16 36.96 8.22
C ALA A 13 -14.74 37.29 9.60
N VAL A 14 -14.20 36.71 10.68
CA VAL A 14 -14.32 37.26 12.03
C VAL A 14 -13.01 37.02 12.79
N LEU A 15 -12.33 38.11 13.14
CA LEU A 15 -11.24 38.17 14.12
C LEU A 15 -11.82 38.07 15.54
N THR A 16 -11.23 37.27 16.42
CA THR A 16 -11.37 37.43 17.88
C THR A 16 -10.09 37.08 18.66
N ALA A 17 -9.52 38.15 19.24
CA ALA A 17 -8.83 38.33 20.52
C ALA A 17 -8.08 37.17 21.23
N ALA A 18 -6.77 37.41 21.37
CA ALA A 18 -5.92 37.37 22.56
C ALA A 18 -6.30 36.56 23.84
N SER A 19 -5.26 35.86 24.30
CA SER A 19 -4.84 35.59 25.69
C SER A 19 -5.65 34.62 26.55
N LEU A 20 -5.10 33.40 26.73
CA LEU A 20 -5.04 32.70 28.02
C LEU A 20 -3.73 31.88 28.10
N SER A 21 -2.93 32.18 29.11
CA SER A 21 -1.75 31.44 29.55
C SER A 21 -2.15 30.03 30.02
N LEU A 22 -1.59 28.99 29.39
CA LEU A 22 -1.77 27.59 29.79
C LEU A 22 -0.57 27.13 30.65
N PRO A 23 -0.79 26.52 31.82
CA PRO A 23 0.28 25.87 32.56
C PRO A 23 0.79 24.68 31.76
N VAL A 24 2.10 24.62 31.53
CA VAL A 24 2.75 23.46 30.91
C VAL A 24 2.76 22.33 31.95
N SER A 25 1.72 21.51 31.95
CA SER A 25 1.75 20.21 32.64
C SER A 25 2.72 19.30 31.89
N THR A 26 3.98 19.24 32.33
CA THR A 26 4.92 18.19 31.95
C THR A 26 4.55 16.90 32.67
N ALA A 27 3.43 16.30 32.30
CA ALA A 27 3.02 14.99 32.76
C ALA A 27 2.51 14.19 31.56
N SER A 28 3.42 13.62 30.78
CA SER A 28 3.13 12.62 29.73
C SER A 28 4.47 12.29 29.04
N ALA A 29 4.90 11.06 28.84
CA ALA A 29 4.36 9.77 29.23
C ALA A 29 5.55 8.81 29.25
N TYR A 30 5.76 8.13 30.36
CA TYR A 30 6.36 6.80 30.33
C TYR A 30 5.29 5.84 29.81
N GLU A 31 4.83 6.05 28.57
CA GLU A 31 3.93 5.09 27.94
C GLU A 31 4.76 3.87 27.59
N ALA A 32 4.74 2.93 28.54
CA ALA A 32 4.72 1.50 28.33
C ALA A 32 5.05 1.10 26.88
N LEU A 33 6.35 0.91 26.62
CA LEU A 33 6.80 -0.07 25.65
C LEU A 33 6.33 -1.43 26.18
N GLY A 34 5.03 -1.72 26.02
CA GLY A 34 4.52 -3.08 26.10
C GLY A 34 5.33 -3.96 25.16
N PRO A 35 5.39 -5.29 25.41
CA PRO A 35 6.20 -6.18 24.61
C PRO A 35 5.84 -5.95 23.14
N ALA A 36 6.82 -5.50 22.35
CA ALA A 36 6.67 -5.36 20.93
C ALA A 36 6.31 -6.75 20.41
N VAL A 37 5.02 -6.99 20.16
CA VAL A 37 4.55 -8.23 19.58
C VAL A 37 5.14 -8.22 18.18
N VAL A 38 6.28 -8.89 18.02
CA VAL A 38 6.89 -9.13 16.72
C VAL A 38 5.93 -10.04 15.98
N LEU A 39 4.95 -9.44 15.30
CA LEU A 39 4.05 -10.16 14.43
C LEU A 39 4.92 -10.81 13.35
N LYS A 40 5.01 -12.14 13.41
CA LYS A 40 5.78 -12.91 12.45
C LYS A 40 5.30 -12.56 11.04
N SER A 41 6.16 -11.85 10.30
CA SER A 41 5.88 -11.45 8.92
C SER A 41 6.73 -12.26 7.99
N TYR A 42 6.11 -12.91 7.01
CA TYR A 42 6.79 -13.61 5.94
C TYR A 42 6.97 -12.67 4.75
N THR A 43 8.12 -12.75 4.11
CA THR A 43 8.43 -12.07 2.85
C THR A 43 8.68 -13.12 1.77
N ALA A 44 8.01 -12.98 0.64
CA ALA A 44 8.16 -13.87 -0.51
C ALA A 44 8.65 -13.12 -1.73
N LYS A 45 9.48 -13.78 -2.54
CA LYS A 45 9.85 -13.35 -3.89
C LYS A 45 9.43 -14.41 -4.90
N VAL A 46 8.82 -13.99 -6.00
CA VAL A 46 8.39 -14.87 -7.10
C VAL A 46 8.95 -14.38 -8.43
N LYS A 47 9.19 -15.33 -9.34
CA LYS A 47 9.50 -15.09 -10.76
C LYS A 47 8.34 -15.61 -11.60
N CYS A 48 7.73 -14.75 -12.39
CA CYS A 48 6.62 -15.09 -13.29
C CYS A 48 7.00 -14.81 -14.73
N SER A 49 6.43 -15.58 -15.66
CA SER A 49 6.50 -15.26 -17.08
C SER A 49 5.57 -14.07 -17.37
N LYS A 50 6.10 -13.05 -18.06
CA LYS A 50 5.32 -11.93 -18.58
C LYS A 50 4.71 -12.36 -19.92
N ILE A 51 3.39 -12.48 -19.95
CA ILE A 51 2.64 -12.96 -21.12
C ILE A 51 1.91 -11.77 -21.75
N ARG A 52 2.05 -11.59 -23.05
CA ARG A 52 1.27 -10.59 -23.80
C ARG A 52 -0.18 -11.08 -23.98
N LEU A 53 -1.15 -10.22 -23.72
CA LEU A 53 -2.57 -10.60 -23.74
C LEU A 53 -3.10 -10.86 -25.16
N SER A 54 -2.55 -10.22 -26.18
CA SER A 54 -3.03 -10.30 -27.57
C SER A 54 -2.91 -11.71 -28.17
N ASP A 55 -1.80 -12.39 -27.85
CA ASP A 55 -1.32 -13.58 -28.55
C ASP A 55 -0.85 -14.66 -27.57
N ASN A 56 -0.98 -14.43 -26.26
CA ASN A 56 -0.54 -15.32 -25.19
C ASN A 56 0.96 -15.70 -25.25
N ASN A 57 1.77 -14.96 -26.00
CA ASN A 57 3.20 -15.22 -26.09
C ASN A 57 3.94 -14.71 -24.85
N ALA A 58 4.94 -15.47 -24.42
CA ALA A 58 5.85 -15.08 -23.36
C ALA A 58 6.88 -14.10 -23.90
N VAL A 59 6.92 -12.91 -23.33
CA VAL A 59 7.83 -11.82 -23.76
C VAL A 59 8.97 -11.57 -22.77
N GLY A 60 9.06 -12.36 -21.70
CA GLY A 60 10.11 -12.26 -20.69
C GLY A 60 9.65 -12.70 -19.30
N PHE A 61 10.37 -12.25 -18.28
CA PHE A 61 10.05 -12.52 -16.88
C PHE A 61 9.80 -11.23 -16.10
N VAL A 62 8.95 -11.32 -15.10
CA VAL A 62 8.70 -10.28 -14.11
C VAL A 62 8.91 -10.87 -12.72
N PHE A 63 9.46 -10.07 -11.82
CA PHE A 63 9.62 -10.44 -10.42
C PHE A 63 8.60 -9.71 -9.58
N GLY A 64 8.08 -10.41 -8.57
CA GLY A 64 7.18 -9.83 -7.59
C GLY A 64 7.67 -10.10 -6.19
N THR A 65 7.43 -9.13 -5.31
CA THR A 65 7.71 -9.25 -3.88
C THR A 65 6.45 -9.01 -3.07
N GLY A 66 6.28 -9.73 -1.98
CA GLY A 66 5.09 -9.62 -1.16
C GLY A 66 5.36 -9.97 0.29
N ARG A 67 4.58 -9.38 1.19
CA ARG A 67 4.62 -9.65 2.62
C ARG A 67 3.27 -10.15 3.09
N GLY A 68 3.27 -11.04 4.08
CA GLY A 68 2.05 -11.58 4.65
C GLY A 68 2.28 -12.19 6.03
N ARG A 69 1.20 -12.34 6.80
CA ARG A 69 1.26 -12.99 8.13
C ARG A 69 1.47 -14.51 8.04
N THR A 70 1.31 -15.07 6.85
CA THR A 70 1.58 -16.48 6.54
C THR A 70 2.39 -16.59 5.26
N LYS A 71 3.16 -17.69 5.11
CA LYS A 71 3.88 -18.01 3.87
C LYS A 71 2.98 -17.95 2.62
N PRO A 72 1.80 -18.60 2.57
CA PRO A 72 0.93 -18.52 1.39
C PRO A 72 0.42 -17.10 1.13
N ALA A 73 0.11 -16.32 2.16
CA ALA A 73 -0.31 -14.92 2.00
C ALA A 73 0.82 -14.07 1.39
N ALA A 74 2.06 -14.25 1.85
CA ALA A 74 3.22 -13.56 1.29
C ALA A 74 3.44 -13.91 -0.19
N VAL A 75 3.32 -15.20 -0.55
CA VAL A 75 3.43 -15.66 -1.94
C VAL A 75 2.29 -15.11 -2.81
N ALA A 76 1.06 -15.08 -2.31
CA ALA A 76 -0.09 -14.52 -3.03
C ALA A 76 0.10 -13.01 -3.27
N ALA A 77 0.54 -12.27 -2.24
CA ALA A 77 0.89 -10.86 -2.36
C ALA A 77 2.01 -10.63 -3.38
N ALA A 78 3.04 -11.49 -3.39
CA ALA A 78 4.14 -11.41 -4.34
C ALA A 78 3.69 -11.66 -5.78
N LYS A 79 2.81 -12.65 -6.01
CA LYS A 79 2.20 -12.91 -7.33
C LYS A 79 1.35 -11.75 -7.81
N LYS A 80 0.55 -11.14 -6.91
CA LYS A 80 -0.24 -9.95 -7.23
C LYS A 80 0.66 -8.79 -7.61
N ASN A 81 1.70 -8.52 -6.83
CA ASN A 81 2.69 -7.48 -7.13
C ASN A 81 3.37 -7.69 -8.49
N ALA A 82 3.78 -8.93 -8.82
CA ALA A 82 4.30 -9.26 -10.15
C ALA A 82 3.30 -8.93 -11.28
N ASN A 83 2.02 -9.29 -11.11
CA ASN A 83 0.98 -9.01 -12.10
C ASN A 83 0.67 -7.52 -12.23
N ASP A 84 0.66 -6.78 -11.13
CA ASP A 84 0.43 -5.33 -11.15
C ASP A 84 1.60 -4.60 -11.84
N SER A 85 2.81 -5.20 -11.81
CA SER A 85 4.03 -4.62 -12.37
C SER A 85 4.20 -4.83 -13.88
N VAL A 86 3.46 -5.75 -14.52
CA VAL A 86 3.67 -6.01 -15.97
C VAL A 86 3.10 -4.95 -16.89
N GLY A 87 2.17 -4.12 -16.40
CA GLY A 87 1.49 -3.07 -17.15
C GLY A 87 0.36 -3.57 -18.06
N ARG A 88 -0.34 -2.64 -18.71
CA ARG A 88 -1.46 -2.93 -19.60
C ARG A 88 -1.01 -3.77 -20.81
N GLY A 89 -1.88 -4.67 -21.27
CA GLY A 89 -1.58 -5.57 -22.39
C GLY A 89 -0.69 -6.77 -22.03
N TYR A 90 -0.33 -6.92 -20.74
CA TYR A 90 0.41 -8.07 -20.24
C TYR A 90 -0.21 -8.65 -18.96
N ARG A 91 0.08 -9.92 -18.67
CA ARG A 91 -0.25 -10.58 -17.39
C ARG A 91 0.91 -11.43 -16.91
N ALA A 92 1.05 -11.58 -15.59
CA ALA A 92 2.00 -12.52 -15.02
C ALA A 92 1.38 -13.94 -14.95
N LYS A 93 2.09 -14.94 -15.48
CA LYS A 93 1.69 -16.36 -15.45
C LYS A 93 2.86 -17.26 -15.05
N HIS A 94 2.56 -18.53 -14.78
CA HIS A 94 3.55 -19.58 -14.46
C HIS A 94 4.56 -19.16 -13.39
N CYS A 95 4.07 -18.49 -12.35
CA CYS A 95 4.90 -17.98 -11.27
C CYS A 95 5.56 -19.11 -10.47
N ARG A 96 6.88 -19.06 -10.35
CA ARG A 96 7.68 -19.88 -9.45
C ARG A 96 8.08 -19.07 -8.24
N THR A 97 7.96 -19.68 -7.06
CA THR A 97 8.46 -19.09 -5.81
C THR A 97 9.96 -19.24 -5.75
N ILE A 98 10.69 -18.14 -5.57
CA ILE A 98 12.15 -18.13 -5.46
C ILE A 98 12.54 -18.27 -3.99
N SER A 99 11.91 -17.50 -3.11
CA SER A 99 12.19 -17.54 -1.68
C SER A 99 10.97 -17.13 -0.87
N VAL A 100 10.86 -17.70 0.34
CA VAL A 100 9.91 -17.32 1.37
C VAL A 100 10.60 -17.47 2.72
N HIS A 101 10.70 -16.39 3.48
CA HIS A 101 11.27 -16.37 4.83
C HIS A 101 10.37 -15.56 5.77
#